data_AF-A0A973JB27-F1
#
_entry.id   AF-A0A973JB27-F1
#
_cell.length_a   1.000
_cell.length_b   1.000
_cell.length_c   1.000
_cell.angle_alpha   90.00
_cell.angle_beta   90.00
_cell.angle_gamma   90.00
#
_symmetry.space_group_name_H-M   'P 1'
#
loop_
_entity.id
_entity.type
_entity.pdbx_description
1 polymer ?
#
loop_
_entity_poly.entity_id
_entity_poly.type
_entity_poly.pdbx_seq_one_letter_code
_entity_poly.pdbx_strand_id
1 'polypeptide(L)'
;MEEDNDNRQSDNALILHKKWIIPSAVTGIIVVLALLFFFRPHALGTITFNAVRIINTISYYVFHSRIHFYYLEMEKNGKNIRVHVNESLEITYRDEFVVKSAITDDMKGTNITVNVEGLGKGENDIGVLMRGIDLVNKVMAEGIMSRGGGTVSDYSIRINYGKDVLARVPIKVVITPQDWLRFAKGTTDIKTQIEYLKKAIVVNKEDTGVRKILAGIYARRGKLDDAVKLYQQILTINPEDKVALRELAKCHIRKNEFDRAVEIFKKLVQIDPRDAEAYEGLGLLLEEKGHWDQAYNTYLVHAGINIPQPQANPVIIGIIFNGAKI
;
A
#
# COMPACT_ATOMS: atom_id res chain seq x y z
N MET A 1 -14.51 33.14 71.58
CA MET A 1 -15.14 32.47 70.41
C MET A 1 -15.81 33.55 69.56
N GLU A 2 -15.03 34.48 68.99
CA GLU A 2 -15.62 35.61 68.24
C GLU A 2 -14.71 36.14 67.11
N GLU A 3 -13.62 35.46 66.76
CA GLU A 3 -12.69 35.90 65.71
C GLU A 3 -12.74 35.04 64.43
N ASP A 4 -13.47 33.91 64.44
CA ASP A 4 -13.46 32.93 63.35
C ASP A 4 -14.69 33.02 62.42
N ASN A 5 -15.56 34.00 62.63
CA ASN A 5 -16.81 34.18 61.88
C ASN A 5 -16.74 35.29 60.81
N ASP A 6 -15.81 36.23 60.95
CA ASP A 6 -15.66 37.37 60.02
C ASP A 6 -14.93 36.96 58.72
N ASN A 7 -13.98 36.02 58.81
CA ASN A 7 -13.21 35.55 57.66
C ASN A 7 -13.98 34.58 56.74
N ARG A 8 -15.10 34.00 57.20
CA ARG A 8 -15.98 33.17 56.36
C ARG A 8 -17.03 33.99 55.61
N GLN A 9 -17.34 35.21 56.05
CA GLN A 9 -18.27 36.09 55.34
C GLN A 9 -17.58 36.83 54.19
N SER A 10 -16.31 37.20 54.33
CA SER A 10 -15.51 37.84 53.28
C SER A 10 -15.20 36.89 52.11
N ASP A 11 -14.85 35.63 52.37
CA ASP A 11 -14.55 34.64 51.32
C ASP A 11 -15.82 34.21 50.54
N ASN A 12 -16.97 34.11 51.21
CA ASN A 12 -18.23 33.79 50.53
C ASN A 12 -18.73 34.93 49.64
N ALA A 13 -18.45 36.19 49.98
CA ALA A 13 -18.76 37.34 49.12
C ALA A 13 -17.92 37.36 47.84
N LEU A 14 -16.64 36.93 47.90
CA LEU A 14 -15.78 36.83 46.72
C LEU A 14 -16.14 35.67 45.79
N ILE A 15 -16.65 34.56 46.33
CA ILE A 15 -17.05 33.36 45.56
C ILE A 15 -18.41 33.55 44.87
N LEU A 16 -19.33 34.30 45.46
CA LEU A 16 -20.64 34.61 44.85
C LEU A 16 -20.54 35.55 43.65
N HIS A 17 -19.62 36.51 43.67
CA HIS A 17 -19.44 37.46 42.56
C HIS A 17 -18.81 36.80 41.32
N LYS A 18 -18.05 35.71 41.48
CA LYS A 18 -17.36 35.02 40.38
C LYS A 18 -18.27 34.07 39.57
N LYS A 19 -19.40 33.63 40.13
CA LYS A 19 -20.40 32.78 39.43
C LYS A 19 -21.26 33.54 38.41
N TRP A 20 -21.36 34.86 38.52
CA TRP A 20 -22.16 35.71 37.62
C TRP A 20 -21.36 36.49 36.56
N ILE A 21 -20.03 36.51 36.67
CA ILE A 21 -19.16 37.21 35.70
C ILE A 21 -18.99 36.41 34.39
N ILE A 22 -19.11 35.07 34.45
CA ILE A 22 -19.07 34.21 33.25
C ILE A 22 -20.37 34.35 32.43
N PRO A 23 -21.58 34.35 33.04
CA PRO A 23 -22.82 34.68 32.34
C PRO A 23 -22.80 36.07 31.69
N SER A 24 -22.36 37.11 32.40
CA SER A 24 -22.47 38.50 31.94
C SER A 24 -21.60 38.82 30.73
N ALA A 25 -20.36 38.32 30.70
CA ALA A 25 -19.46 38.46 29.55
C ALA A 25 -19.98 37.68 28.32
N VAL A 26 -20.53 36.50 28.53
CA VAL A 26 -21.12 35.67 27.46
C VAL A 26 -22.41 36.31 26.93
N THR A 27 -23.28 36.83 27.79
CA THR A 27 -24.45 37.63 27.34
C THR A 27 -24.03 38.89 26.61
N GLY A 28 -22.95 39.56 27.03
CA GLY A 28 -22.43 40.73 26.31
C GLY A 28 -22.00 40.39 24.90
N ILE A 29 -21.27 39.27 24.72
CA ILE A 29 -20.84 38.78 23.40
C ILE A 29 -22.05 38.35 22.55
N ILE A 30 -23.05 37.68 23.15
CA ILE A 30 -24.29 37.29 22.46
C ILE A 30 -25.08 38.51 21.99
N VAL A 31 -25.23 39.53 22.84
CA VAL A 31 -25.93 40.78 22.51
C VAL A 31 -25.18 41.52 21.42
N VAL A 32 -23.85 41.59 21.47
CA VAL A 32 -23.03 42.21 20.42
C VAL A 32 -23.14 41.45 19.09
N LEU A 33 -23.11 40.12 19.11
CA LEU A 33 -23.29 39.30 17.91
C LEU A 33 -24.71 39.40 17.33
N ALA A 34 -25.74 39.44 18.18
CA ALA A 34 -27.13 39.64 17.78
C ALA A 34 -27.36 41.05 17.19
N LEU A 35 -26.74 42.08 17.77
CA LEU A 35 -26.77 43.44 17.23
C LEU A 35 -26.02 43.54 15.90
N LEU A 36 -24.88 42.86 15.75
CA LEU A 36 -24.16 42.79 14.48
C LEU A 36 -24.96 42.07 13.39
N PHE A 37 -25.69 41.00 13.74
CA PHE A 37 -26.60 40.29 12.83
C PHE A 37 -27.77 41.15 12.37
N PHE A 38 -28.39 41.90 13.28
CA PHE A 38 -29.58 42.71 12.98
C PHE A 38 -29.25 44.02 12.23
N PHE A 39 -28.13 44.67 12.58
CA PHE A 39 -27.77 45.99 12.04
C PHE A 39 -26.79 45.95 10.87
N ARG A 40 -26.00 44.88 10.71
CA ARG A 40 -25.05 44.74 9.59
C ARG A 40 -24.98 43.31 9.04
N PRO A 41 -26.05 42.81 8.39
CA PRO A 41 -26.11 41.44 7.88
C PRO A 41 -25.01 41.13 6.85
N HIS A 42 -24.52 42.12 6.10
CA HIS A 42 -23.45 41.95 5.11
C HIS A 42 -22.03 41.92 5.74
N ALA A 43 -21.86 42.39 6.98
CA ALA A 43 -20.59 42.29 7.71
C ALA A 43 -20.29 40.86 8.18
N LEU A 44 -21.32 39.99 8.19
CA LEU A 44 -21.22 38.56 8.47
C LEU A 44 -20.86 37.73 7.23
N GLY A 45 -20.62 38.35 6.06
CA GLY A 45 -20.26 37.63 4.83
C GLY A 45 -18.96 36.80 4.93
N THR A 46 -18.12 37.09 5.93
CA THR A 46 -16.90 36.35 6.26
C THR A 46 -16.78 36.15 7.76
N ILE A 47 -17.70 35.36 8.36
CA ILE A 47 -17.48 34.85 9.72
C ILE A 47 -16.27 33.92 9.66
N THR A 48 -15.23 34.20 10.44
CA THR A 48 -14.05 33.34 10.54
C THR A 48 -14.42 32.01 11.20
N PHE A 49 -13.70 30.93 10.88
CA PHE A 49 -13.95 29.59 11.47
C PHE A 49 -14.07 29.61 13.00
N ASN A 50 -13.23 30.40 13.67
CA ASN A 50 -13.27 30.56 15.13
C ASN A 50 -14.56 31.24 15.61
N ALA A 51 -15.07 32.22 14.88
CA ALA A 51 -16.32 32.90 15.24
C ALA A 51 -17.55 31.98 15.04
N VAL A 52 -17.58 31.17 13.97
CA VAL A 52 -18.61 30.12 13.78
C VAL A 52 -18.57 29.14 14.95
N ARG A 53 -17.38 28.66 15.31
CA ARG A 53 -17.19 27.72 16.42
C ARG A 53 -17.65 28.31 17.75
N ILE A 54 -17.33 29.58 18.06
CA ILE A 54 -17.81 30.25 19.28
C ILE A 54 -19.33 30.30 19.32
N ILE A 55 -19.98 30.69 18.22
CA ILE A 55 -21.45 30.74 18.12
C ILE A 55 -22.06 29.36 18.38
N ASN A 56 -21.50 28.32 17.77
CA ASN A 56 -21.99 26.95 17.92
C ASN A 56 -21.72 26.39 19.33
N THR A 57 -20.56 26.66 19.93
CA THR A 57 -20.25 26.33 21.33
C THR A 57 -21.25 26.98 22.28
N ILE A 58 -21.53 28.28 22.11
CA ILE A 58 -22.52 28.98 22.93
C ILE A 58 -23.91 28.37 22.70
N SER A 59 -24.26 28.08 21.45
CA SER A 59 -25.53 27.46 21.11
C SER A 59 -25.70 26.07 21.76
N TYR A 60 -24.64 25.28 21.86
CA TYR A 60 -24.64 24.03 22.60
C TYR A 60 -24.92 24.25 24.10
N TYR A 61 -24.13 25.09 24.78
CA TYR A 61 -24.25 25.28 26.23
C TYR A 61 -25.55 25.99 26.66
N VAL A 62 -26.10 26.86 25.80
CA VAL A 62 -27.30 27.68 26.11
C VAL A 62 -28.58 27.03 25.57
N PHE A 63 -28.56 26.50 24.35
CA PHE A 63 -29.74 25.98 23.65
C PHE A 63 -29.75 24.46 23.47
N HIS A 64 -28.76 23.73 24.01
CA HIS A 64 -28.65 22.26 23.89
C HIS A 64 -28.66 21.77 22.43
N SER A 65 -28.12 22.58 21.51
CA SER A 65 -27.95 22.25 20.09
C SER A 65 -27.06 21.03 19.88
N ARG A 66 -27.06 20.40 18.69
CA ARG A 66 -26.12 19.29 18.43
C ARG A 66 -24.69 19.80 18.33
N ILE A 67 -23.74 19.03 18.89
CA ILE A 67 -22.31 19.30 18.76
C ILE A 67 -21.87 19.00 17.34
N HIS A 68 -21.12 19.93 16.75
CA HIS A 68 -20.51 19.76 15.44
C HIS A 68 -19.06 19.30 15.58
N PHE A 69 -18.69 18.36 14.72
CA PHE A 69 -17.31 17.98 14.48
C PHE A 69 -16.84 18.60 13.16
N TYR A 70 -15.66 19.21 13.17
CA TYR A 70 -15.12 19.95 12.03
C TYR A 70 -14.04 19.17 11.28
N TYR A 71 -13.02 18.71 11.99
CA TYR A 71 -11.92 17.92 11.46
C TYR A 71 -11.11 17.23 12.56
N LEU A 72 -10.39 16.18 12.20
CA LEU A 72 -9.32 15.59 13.01
C LEU A 72 -8.01 16.32 12.73
N GLU A 73 -7.28 16.66 13.78
CA GLU A 73 -5.89 17.05 13.67
C GLU A 73 -5.04 15.79 13.85
N MET A 74 -4.24 15.47 12.85
CA MET A 74 -3.49 14.22 12.79
C MET A 74 -2.05 14.49 12.39
N GLU A 75 -1.17 13.56 12.73
CA GLU A 75 0.16 13.47 12.14
C GLU A 75 0.23 12.19 11.32
N LYS A 76 0.67 12.30 10.07
CA LYS A 76 0.89 11.17 9.17
C LYS A 76 2.30 11.26 8.61
N ASN A 77 3.12 10.24 8.84
CA ASN A 77 4.52 10.18 8.40
C ASN A 77 5.33 11.44 8.79
N GLY A 78 5.17 11.93 10.01
CA GLY A 78 5.83 13.14 10.50
C GLY A 78 5.23 14.48 10.02
N LYS A 79 4.16 14.46 9.21
CA LYS A 79 3.50 15.67 8.70
C LYS A 79 2.15 15.88 9.36
N ASN A 80 1.90 17.08 9.84
CA ASN A 80 0.59 17.47 10.35
C ASN A 80 -0.42 17.59 9.20
N ILE A 81 -1.54 16.91 9.33
CA ILE A 81 -2.65 16.95 8.38
C ILE A 81 -3.95 17.22 9.14
N ARG A 82 -4.94 17.72 8.41
CA ARG A 82 -6.31 17.85 8.90
C ARG A 82 -7.20 16.98 8.02
N VAL A 83 -8.11 16.23 8.64
CA VAL A 83 -9.03 15.34 7.92
C VAL A 83 -10.46 15.70 8.29
N HIS A 84 -11.24 16.13 7.29
CA HIS A 84 -12.63 16.52 7.46
C HIS A 84 -13.58 15.31 7.35
N VAL A 85 -14.85 15.46 7.78
CA VAL A 85 -15.88 14.40 7.70
C VAL A 85 -16.05 13.82 6.29
N ASN A 86 -15.94 14.67 5.27
CA ASN A 86 -16.22 14.31 3.89
C ASN A 86 -14.98 13.76 3.16
N GLU A 87 -13.86 13.63 3.87
CA GLU A 87 -12.60 13.13 3.34
C GLU A 87 -12.35 11.70 3.81
N SER A 88 -11.63 10.93 3.00
CA SER A 88 -11.14 9.62 3.40
C SER A 88 -9.66 9.68 3.73
N LEU A 89 -9.26 9.08 4.86
CA LEU A 89 -7.86 8.90 5.18
C LEU A 89 -7.30 7.71 4.40
N GLU A 90 -6.52 7.97 3.36
CA GLU A 90 -5.83 6.90 2.63
C GLU A 90 -4.63 6.40 3.44
N ILE A 91 -4.51 5.09 3.64
CA ILE A 91 -3.44 4.45 4.41
C ILE A 91 -2.81 3.32 3.60
N THR A 92 -1.49 3.38 3.43
CA THR A 92 -0.66 2.31 2.86
C THR A 92 0.08 1.57 3.97
N TYR A 93 0.70 0.43 3.66
CA TYR A 93 1.48 -0.34 4.64
C TYR A 93 2.69 0.41 5.23
N ARG A 94 3.19 1.43 4.52
CA ARG A 94 4.34 2.27 4.95
C ARG A 94 3.93 3.42 5.83
N ASP A 95 2.63 3.72 5.88
CA ASP A 95 2.16 4.88 6.60
C ASP A 95 2.12 4.60 8.09
N GLU A 96 2.52 5.61 8.87
CA GLU A 96 2.28 5.68 10.29
C GLU A 96 1.49 6.95 10.58
N PHE A 97 0.53 6.87 11.50
CA PHE A 97 -0.27 8.02 11.86
C PHE A 97 -0.67 8.04 13.33
N VAL A 98 -0.97 9.25 13.80
CA VAL A 98 -1.44 9.53 15.16
C VAL A 98 -2.59 10.52 15.05
N VAL A 99 -3.71 10.24 15.71
CA VAL A 99 -4.75 11.26 15.94
C VAL A 99 -4.31 12.13 17.11
N LYS A 100 -4.08 13.43 16.88
CA LYS A 100 -3.65 14.38 17.93
C LYS A 100 -4.83 14.96 18.70
N SER A 101 -5.88 15.34 17.98
CA SER A 101 -7.10 15.89 18.57
C SER A 101 -8.27 15.82 17.59
N ALA A 102 -9.49 15.93 18.10
CA ALA A 102 -10.69 16.11 17.30
C ALA A 102 -11.28 17.50 17.58
N ILE A 103 -11.38 18.33 16.53
CA ILE A 103 -11.86 19.70 16.66
C ILE A 103 -13.38 19.70 16.59
N THR A 104 -14.01 20.04 17.71
CA THR A 104 -15.46 20.12 17.88
C THR A 104 -15.89 21.43 18.53
N ASP A 105 -17.20 21.65 18.64
CA ASP A 105 -17.77 22.75 19.43
C ASP A 105 -17.41 22.67 20.93
N ASP A 106 -17.01 21.50 21.46
CA ASP A 106 -16.51 21.40 22.83
C ASP A 106 -15.05 21.90 22.89
N MET A 107 -14.85 23.10 23.41
CA MET A 107 -13.51 23.69 23.57
C MET A 107 -12.69 23.06 24.69
N LYS A 108 -13.32 22.37 25.65
CA LYS A 108 -12.60 21.67 26.73
C LYS A 108 -12.12 20.30 26.28
N GLY A 109 -12.82 19.67 25.32
CA GLY A 109 -12.49 18.37 24.77
C GLY A 109 -12.59 17.21 25.76
N THR A 110 -13.15 17.43 26.96
CA THR A 110 -13.12 16.44 28.05
C THR A 110 -14.01 15.24 27.81
N ASN A 111 -15.00 15.38 26.93
CA ASN A 111 -15.97 14.33 26.60
C ASN A 111 -15.77 13.74 25.20
N ILE A 112 -14.73 14.15 24.49
CA ILE A 112 -14.44 13.67 23.14
C ILE A 112 -13.49 12.48 23.21
N THR A 113 -13.93 11.36 22.66
CA THR A 113 -13.07 10.19 22.45
C THR A 113 -12.98 9.87 20.97
N VAL A 114 -11.82 9.39 20.54
CA VAL A 114 -11.62 8.92 19.17
C VAL A 114 -11.29 7.44 19.22
N ASN A 115 -11.98 6.63 18.42
CA ASN A 115 -11.72 5.21 18.32
C ASN A 115 -11.41 4.85 16.87
N VAL A 116 -10.26 4.24 16.63
CA VAL A 116 -9.85 3.82 15.28
C VAL A 116 -10.16 2.34 15.10
N GLU A 117 -11.15 2.05 14.27
CA GLU A 117 -11.58 0.67 14.02
C GLU A 117 -10.41 -0.16 13.47
N GLY A 118 -10.26 -1.37 14.00
CA GLY A 118 -9.20 -2.28 13.58
C GLY A 118 -7.80 -1.99 14.13
N LEU A 119 -7.49 -0.81 14.68
CA LEU A 119 -6.14 -0.52 15.23
C LEU A 119 -6.15 -0.07 16.70
N GLY A 120 -7.27 0.49 17.15
CA GLY A 120 -7.43 1.01 18.50
C GLY A 120 -7.19 -0.01 19.60
N LYS A 121 -6.65 0.46 20.72
CA LYS A 121 -6.32 -0.37 21.90
C LYS A 121 -7.21 -0.09 23.11
N GLY A 122 -8.08 0.92 23.03
CA GLY A 122 -8.98 1.30 24.13
C GLY A 122 -10.16 2.14 23.66
N GLU A 123 -10.83 2.79 24.61
CA GLU A 123 -12.00 3.64 24.35
C GLU A 123 -11.61 5.00 23.74
N ASN A 124 -10.34 5.41 23.89
CA ASN A 124 -9.78 6.63 23.32
C ASN A 124 -8.37 6.39 22.78
N ASP A 125 -8.20 6.54 21.48
CA ASP A 125 -6.96 6.31 20.73
C ASP A 125 -6.24 7.62 20.35
N ILE A 126 -6.65 8.76 20.93
CA ILE A 126 -5.91 10.02 20.79
C ILE A 126 -4.48 9.83 21.33
N GLY A 127 -3.48 10.22 20.54
CA GLY A 127 -2.06 10.10 20.88
C GLY A 127 -1.47 8.71 20.67
N VAL A 128 -2.27 7.72 20.23
CA VAL A 128 -1.78 6.36 19.96
C VAL A 128 -1.17 6.29 18.56
N LEU A 129 0.09 5.82 18.49
CA LEU A 129 0.75 5.54 17.21
C LEU A 129 0.14 4.31 16.54
N MET A 130 -0.33 4.51 15.31
CA MET A 130 -0.94 3.50 14.48
C MET A 130 -0.08 3.25 13.25
N ARG A 131 0.08 1.98 12.89
CA ARG A 131 0.87 1.56 11.73
C ARG A 131 -0.05 1.00 10.66
N GLY A 132 0.05 1.53 9.45
CA GLY A 132 -0.73 1.08 8.30
C GLY A 132 -0.49 -0.39 7.96
N ILE A 133 0.71 -0.92 8.26
CA ILE A 133 1.02 -2.36 8.10
C ILE A 133 0.04 -3.26 8.85
N ASP A 134 -0.40 -2.85 10.03
CA ASP A 134 -1.30 -3.65 10.87
C ASP A 134 -2.71 -3.69 10.25
N LEU A 135 -3.14 -2.57 9.66
CA LEU A 135 -4.42 -2.47 8.96
C LEU A 135 -4.41 -3.28 7.67
N VAL A 136 -3.36 -3.14 6.86
CA VAL A 136 -3.16 -3.93 5.63
C VAL A 136 -3.17 -5.42 5.95
N ASN A 137 -2.50 -5.87 7.01
CA ASN A 137 -2.51 -7.26 7.41
C ASN A 137 -3.91 -7.76 7.77
N LYS A 138 -4.72 -6.94 8.48
CA LYS A 138 -6.11 -7.29 8.80
C LYS A 138 -6.99 -7.39 7.57
N VAL A 139 -6.94 -6.41 6.66
CA VAL A 139 -7.66 -6.46 5.37
C VAL A 139 -7.37 -7.75 4.62
N MET A 140 -6.10 -8.15 4.60
CA MET A 140 -5.65 -9.31 3.85
C MET A 140 -6.02 -10.63 4.54
N ALA A 141 -6.08 -10.64 5.88
CA ALA A 141 -6.52 -11.81 6.66
C ALA A 141 -8.04 -12.01 6.63
N GLU A 142 -8.82 -10.94 6.67
CA GLU A 142 -10.29 -10.97 6.61
C GLU A 142 -10.82 -11.39 5.22
N GLY A 143 -9.95 -11.36 4.21
CA GLY A 143 -10.19 -11.95 2.91
C GLY A 143 -10.82 -10.97 1.92
N ILE A 144 -10.13 -10.78 0.80
CA ILE A 144 -10.61 -10.00 -0.37
C ILE A 144 -11.76 -10.73 -1.09
N MET A 145 -12.10 -11.95 -0.67
CA MET A 145 -13.06 -12.83 -1.33
C MET A 145 -14.52 -12.65 -0.90
N SER A 146 -14.88 -11.64 -0.09
CA SER A 146 -16.28 -11.46 0.31
C SER A 146 -17.12 -10.61 -0.65
N ARG A 147 -16.56 -9.72 -1.48
CA ARG A 147 -17.36 -8.98 -2.47
C ARG A 147 -16.57 -8.73 -3.76
N GLY A 148 -17.11 -9.23 -4.87
CA GLY A 148 -16.64 -8.90 -6.21
C GLY A 148 -16.73 -7.40 -6.44
N GLY A 149 -15.64 -6.81 -6.93
CA GLY A 149 -15.50 -5.36 -7.08
C GLY A 149 -14.77 -4.77 -5.89
N GLY A 150 -13.62 -4.15 -6.14
CA GLY A 150 -12.79 -3.56 -5.09
C GLY A 150 -13.59 -2.60 -4.22
N THR A 151 -13.90 -3.02 -3.00
CA THR A 151 -14.37 -2.15 -1.93
C THR A 151 -13.56 -2.48 -0.68
N VAL A 152 -12.59 -1.59 -0.46
CA VAL A 152 -12.26 -0.97 0.83
C VAL A 152 -12.92 -1.66 2.02
N SER A 153 -12.13 -2.35 2.83
CA SER A 153 -12.51 -2.64 4.22
C SER A 153 -13.03 -1.35 4.88
N ASP A 154 -14.27 -1.36 5.35
CA ASP A 154 -14.95 -0.21 5.97
C ASP A 154 -14.36 0.12 7.36
N TYR A 155 -13.05 0.32 7.47
CA TYR A 155 -12.47 0.86 8.69
C TYR A 155 -12.78 2.35 8.75
N SER A 156 -13.18 2.82 9.92
CA SER A 156 -13.41 4.24 10.16
C SER A 156 -12.79 4.70 11.47
N ILE A 157 -12.47 5.98 11.52
CA ILE A 157 -12.18 6.69 12.76
C ILE A 157 -13.52 7.20 13.27
N ARG A 158 -13.97 6.67 14.42
CA ARG A 158 -15.19 7.12 15.10
C ARG A 158 -14.84 8.22 16.10
N ILE A 159 -15.53 9.35 15.99
CA ILE A 159 -15.45 10.45 16.94
C ILE A 159 -16.72 10.38 17.78
N ASN A 160 -16.56 10.19 19.09
CA ASN A 160 -17.66 10.08 20.03
C ASN A 160 -17.68 11.28 20.98
N TYR A 161 -18.88 11.63 21.45
CA TYR A 161 -19.08 12.55 22.56
C TYR A 161 -19.86 11.82 23.65
N GLY A 162 -19.19 11.51 24.75
CA GLY A 162 -19.74 10.61 25.75
C GLY A 162 -20.09 9.25 25.13
N LYS A 163 -21.39 8.93 25.04
CA LYS A 163 -21.89 7.66 24.48
C LYS A 163 -22.36 7.78 23.02
N ASP A 164 -22.47 9.00 22.49
CA ASP A 164 -23.03 9.25 21.17
C ASP A 164 -21.92 9.36 20.10
N VAL A 165 -22.16 8.78 18.92
CA VAL A 165 -21.25 8.90 17.78
C VAL A 165 -21.53 10.24 17.08
N LEU A 166 -20.55 11.15 17.11
CA LEU A 166 -20.65 12.45 16.45
C LEU A 166 -20.37 12.35 14.95
N ALA A 167 -19.31 11.63 14.58
CA ALA A 167 -18.85 11.54 13.20
C ALA A 167 -18.04 10.26 12.96
N ARG A 168 -17.95 9.88 11.68
CA ARG A 168 -17.08 8.81 11.19
C ARG A 168 -16.24 9.35 10.04
N VAL A 169 -14.93 9.18 10.12
CA VAL A 169 -14.01 9.48 9.02
C VAL A 169 -13.58 8.14 8.41
N PRO A 170 -13.91 7.86 7.14
CA PRO A 170 -13.56 6.59 6.50
C PRO A 170 -12.05 6.47 6.29
N ILE A 171 -11.52 5.27 6.50
CA ILE A 171 -10.13 4.92 6.21
C ILE A 171 -10.11 4.07 4.95
N LYS A 172 -9.43 4.56 3.93
CA LYS A 172 -9.24 3.85 2.67
C LYS A 172 -7.89 3.15 2.68
N VAL A 173 -7.90 1.83 2.88
CA VAL A 173 -6.68 1.03 2.85
C VAL A 173 -6.26 0.81 1.40
N VAL A 174 -5.06 1.27 1.06
CA VAL A 174 -4.50 1.18 -0.29
C VAL A 174 -3.45 0.06 -0.31
N ILE A 175 -3.80 -1.05 -0.95
CA ILE A 175 -2.90 -2.20 -1.13
C ILE A 175 -1.96 -1.95 -2.31
N THR A 176 -0.66 -1.96 -2.05
CA THR A 176 0.37 -1.68 -3.06
C THR A 176 0.84 -2.96 -3.79
N PRO A 177 1.51 -2.86 -4.95
CA PRO A 177 2.16 -4.02 -5.59
C PRO A 177 3.12 -4.77 -4.66
N GLN A 178 3.80 -4.03 -3.78
CA GLN A 178 4.75 -4.60 -2.83
C GLN A 178 4.05 -5.41 -1.74
N ASP A 179 2.85 -4.99 -1.32
CA ASP A 179 2.01 -5.77 -0.41
C ASP A 179 1.63 -7.09 -1.03
N TRP A 180 1.09 -7.06 -2.25
CA TRP A 180 0.74 -8.28 -2.99
C TRP A 180 1.93 -9.23 -3.11
N LEU A 181 3.12 -8.72 -3.41
CA LEU A 181 4.33 -9.52 -3.48
C LEU A 181 4.72 -10.10 -2.12
N ARG A 182 4.62 -9.32 -1.04
CA ARG A 182 4.88 -9.76 0.33
C ARG A 182 3.95 -10.91 0.72
N PHE A 183 2.65 -10.77 0.47
CA PHE A 183 1.67 -11.82 0.76
C PHE A 183 1.82 -13.03 -0.15
N ALA A 184 2.18 -12.84 -1.43
CA ALA A 184 2.50 -13.94 -2.33
C ALA A 184 3.70 -14.76 -1.85
N LYS A 185 4.71 -14.13 -1.24
CA LYS A 185 5.86 -14.84 -0.65
C LYS A 185 5.52 -15.53 0.67
N GLY A 186 4.61 -14.96 1.46
CA GLY A 186 4.23 -15.48 2.77
C GLY A 186 3.22 -16.63 2.74
N THR A 187 2.50 -16.83 1.63
CA THR A 187 1.52 -17.91 1.51
C THR A 187 2.15 -19.21 1.01
N THR A 188 1.76 -20.33 1.63
CA THR A 188 2.14 -21.67 1.20
C THR A 188 1.21 -22.21 0.11
N ASP A 189 -0.02 -21.70 0.03
CA ASP A 189 -0.97 -22.09 -1.00
C ASP A 189 -0.65 -21.40 -2.33
N ILE A 190 -0.29 -22.22 -3.31
CA ILE A 190 0.11 -21.77 -4.64
C ILE A 190 -1.07 -21.13 -5.40
N LYS A 191 -2.33 -21.51 -5.14
CA LYS A 191 -3.47 -20.86 -5.79
C LYS A 191 -3.59 -19.40 -5.34
N THR A 192 -3.57 -19.18 -4.03
CA THR A 192 -3.56 -17.84 -3.42
C THR A 192 -2.34 -17.03 -3.86
N GLN A 193 -1.16 -17.66 -3.90
CA GLN A 193 0.07 -17.01 -4.40
C GLN A 193 -0.08 -16.48 -5.83
N ILE A 194 -0.64 -17.29 -6.73
CA ILE A 194 -0.89 -16.90 -8.13
C ILE A 194 -1.87 -15.72 -8.19
N GLU A 195 -2.93 -15.74 -7.39
CA GLU A 195 -3.91 -14.66 -7.35
C GLU A 195 -3.28 -13.33 -6.93
N TYR A 196 -2.46 -13.33 -5.88
CA TYR A 196 -1.74 -12.15 -5.42
C TYR A 196 -0.77 -11.62 -6.47
N LEU A 197 0.00 -12.49 -7.13
CA LEU A 197 0.89 -12.07 -8.22
C LEU A 197 0.13 -11.48 -9.41
N LYS A 198 -1.04 -12.03 -9.76
CA LYS A 198 -1.91 -11.43 -10.79
C LYS A 198 -2.37 -10.03 -10.41
N LYS A 199 -2.81 -9.82 -9.17
CA LYS A 199 -3.22 -8.50 -8.69
C LYS A 199 -2.06 -7.51 -8.68
N ALA A 200 -0.86 -7.95 -8.30
CA ALA A 200 0.36 -7.13 -8.38
C ALA A 200 0.65 -6.64 -9.81
N ILE A 201 0.53 -7.51 -10.82
CA ILE A 201 0.76 -7.19 -12.24
C ILE A 201 -0.26 -6.17 -12.77
N VAL A 202 -1.52 -6.24 -12.32
CA VAL A 202 -2.55 -5.28 -12.75
C VAL A 202 -2.22 -3.86 -12.30
N VAL A 203 -1.69 -3.72 -11.07
CA VAL A 203 -1.34 -2.42 -10.50
C VAL A 203 -0.04 -1.87 -11.09
N ASN A 204 0.97 -2.72 -11.33
CA ASN A 204 2.20 -2.33 -12.00
C ASN A 204 2.45 -3.15 -13.27
N LYS A 205 2.01 -2.60 -14.41
CA LYS A 205 2.12 -3.25 -15.72
C LYS A 205 3.53 -3.24 -16.30
N GLU A 206 4.49 -2.50 -15.75
CA GLU A 206 5.86 -2.47 -16.30
C GLU A 206 6.82 -3.35 -15.50
N ASP A 207 6.42 -3.79 -14.31
CA ASP A 207 7.22 -4.69 -13.48
C ASP A 207 7.37 -6.08 -14.14
N THR A 208 8.56 -6.35 -14.67
CA THR A 208 8.92 -7.66 -15.24
C THR A 208 9.31 -8.67 -14.17
N GLY A 209 9.71 -8.23 -12.97
CA GLY A 209 10.11 -9.09 -11.87
C GLY A 209 8.95 -9.94 -11.36
N VAL A 210 7.80 -9.32 -11.11
CA VAL A 210 6.58 -10.03 -10.68
C VAL A 210 6.11 -11.02 -11.76
N ARG A 211 6.18 -10.63 -13.04
CA ARG A 211 5.86 -11.54 -14.16
C ARG A 211 6.79 -12.74 -14.22
N LYS A 212 8.09 -12.56 -13.99
CA LYS A 212 9.06 -13.67 -13.98
C LYS A 212 8.74 -14.68 -12.88
N ILE A 213 8.35 -14.20 -11.70
CA ILE A 213 7.93 -15.07 -10.59
C ILE A 213 6.69 -15.88 -10.99
N LEU A 214 5.66 -15.23 -11.54
CA LEU A 214 4.43 -15.91 -11.97
C LEU A 214 4.67 -16.90 -13.11
N ALA A 215 5.46 -16.53 -14.12
CA ALA A 215 5.83 -17.38 -15.23
C ALA A 215 6.60 -18.62 -14.77
N GLY A 216 7.55 -18.46 -13.85
CA GLY A 216 8.28 -19.57 -13.25
C GLY A 216 7.38 -20.53 -12.46
N ILE A 217 6.37 -20.01 -11.76
CA ILE A 217 5.36 -20.85 -11.08
C ILE A 217 4.56 -21.66 -12.12
N TYR A 218 4.09 -21.03 -13.20
CA TYR A 218 3.36 -21.73 -14.25
C TYR A 218 4.21 -22.80 -14.95
N ALA A 219 5.47 -22.48 -15.25
CA ALA A 219 6.41 -23.43 -15.83
C ALA A 219 6.59 -24.65 -14.93
N ARG A 220 6.87 -24.46 -13.61
CA ARG A 220 7.02 -25.58 -12.66
C ARG A 220 5.75 -26.42 -12.51
N ARG A 221 4.58 -25.80 -12.67
CA ARG A 221 3.27 -26.48 -12.63
C ARG A 221 2.85 -27.14 -13.95
N GLY A 222 3.71 -27.10 -14.97
CA GLY A 222 3.41 -27.68 -16.29
C GLY A 222 2.43 -26.84 -17.13
N LYS A 223 2.04 -25.65 -16.67
CA LYS A 223 1.23 -24.70 -17.43
C LYS A 223 2.11 -23.93 -18.41
N LEU A 224 2.67 -24.64 -19.38
CA LEU A 224 3.70 -24.12 -20.28
C LEU A 224 3.19 -22.97 -21.15
N ASP A 225 1.94 -23.03 -21.64
CA ASP A 225 1.38 -21.95 -22.47
C ASP A 225 1.19 -20.64 -21.70
N ASP A 226 0.76 -20.72 -20.44
CA ASP A 226 0.63 -19.53 -19.58
C ASP A 226 2.00 -18.94 -19.26
N ALA A 227 3.01 -19.79 -19.03
CA ALA A 227 4.38 -19.35 -18.81
C ALA A 227 4.98 -18.67 -20.05
N VAL A 228 4.82 -19.27 -21.24
CA VAL A 228 5.26 -18.72 -22.53
C VAL A 228 4.66 -17.34 -22.77
N LYS A 229 3.35 -17.17 -22.57
CA LYS A 229 2.67 -15.88 -22.71
C LYS A 229 3.28 -14.81 -21.80
N LEU A 230 3.56 -15.14 -20.54
CA LEU A 230 4.15 -14.20 -19.59
C LEU A 230 5.60 -13.85 -19.95
N TYR A 231 6.41 -14.82 -20.37
CA TYR A 231 7.78 -14.56 -20.83
C TYR A 231 7.79 -13.70 -22.09
N GLN A 232 6.89 -13.93 -23.04
CA GLN A 232 6.75 -13.07 -24.22
C GLN A 232 6.35 -11.63 -23.85
N GLN A 233 5.46 -11.45 -22.87
CA GLN A 233 5.13 -10.12 -22.35
C GLN A 233 6.35 -9.43 -21.72
N ILE A 234 7.17 -10.16 -20.97
CA ILE A 234 8.43 -9.64 -20.43
C ILE A 234 9.36 -9.19 -21.56
N LEU A 235 9.49 -10.00 -22.61
CA LEU A 235 10.34 -9.69 -23.76
C LEU A 235 9.79 -8.57 -24.64
N THR A 236 8.50 -8.27 -24.55
CA THR A 236 7.91 -7.08 -25.19
C THR A 236 8.37 -5.80 -24.48
N ILE A 237 8.55 -5.86 -23.15
CA ILE A 237 9.01 -4.73 -22.32
C ILE A 237 10.53 -4.62 -22.37
N ASN A 238 11.23 -5.74 -22.23
CA ASN A 238 12.68 -5.83 -22.30
C ASN A 238 13.10 -6.97 -23.25
N PRO A 239 13.37 -6.67 -24.54
CA PRO A 239 13.71 -7.66 -25.56
C PRO A 239 14.98 -8.49 -25.30
N GLU A 240 15.86 -8.02 -24.42
CA GLU A 240 17.16 -8.62 -24.09
C GLU A 240 17.22 -9.17 -22.67
N ASP A 241 16.06 -9.37 -22.00
CA ASP A 241 16.03 -10.04 -20.69
C ASP A 241 16.49 -11.50 -20.84
N LYS A 242 17.79 -11.74 -20.55
CA LYS A 242 18.44 -13.05 -20.65
C LYS A 242 17.72 -14.13 -19.85
N VAL A 243 17.20 -13.78 -18.67
CA VAL A 243 16.46 -14.73 -17.81
C VAL A 243 15.15 -15.14 -18.48
N ALA A 244 14.39 -14.18 -19.01
CA ALA A 244 13.15 -14.47 -19.70
C ALA A 244 13.38 -15.25 -21.00
N LEU A 245 14.40 -14.93 -21.78
CA LEU A 245 14.79 -15.70 -22.98
C LEU A 245 15.13 -17.14 -22.62
N ARG A 246 15.98 -17.36 -21.62
CA ARG A 246 16.40 -18.71 -21.22
C ARG A 246 15.24 -19.56 -20.72
N GLU A 247 14.41 -18.99 -19.86
CA GLU A 247 13.25 -19.71 -19.34
C GLU A 247 12.16 -19.94 -20.40
N LEU A 248 12.01 -19.03 -21.38
CA LEU A 248 11.16 -19.23 -22.54
C LEU A 248 11.66 -20.40 -23.41
N ALA A 249 12.97 -20.45 -23.68
CA ALA A 249 13.57 -21.57 -24.40
C ALA A 249 13.31 -22.90 -23.69
N LYS A 250 13.57 -22.98 -22.37
CA LYS A 250 13.24 -24.17 -21.55
C LYS A 250 11.77 -24.56 -21.64
N CYS A 251 10.85 -23.60 -21.68
CA CYS A 251 9.43 -23.88 -21.89
C CYS A 251 9.17 -24.51 -23.26
N HIS A 252 9.76 -23.99 -24.34
CA HIS A 252 9.65 -24.56 -25.69
C HIS A 252 10.24 -25.97 -25.78
N ILE A 253 11.38 -26.24 -25.15
CA ILE A 253 11.97 -27.59 -25.06
C ILE A 253 10.98 -28.57 -24.42
N ARG A 254 10.39 -28.19 -23.28
CA ARG A 254 9.39 -29.03 -22.58
C ARG A 254 8.09 -29.23 -23.36
N LYS A 255 7.85 -28.40 -24.37
CA LYS A 255 6.75 -28.55 -25.33
C LYS A 255 7.15 -29.32 -26.60
N ASN A 256 8.40 -29.82 -26.69
CA ASN A 256 9.01 -30.39 -27.90
C ASN A 256 9.05 -29.42 -29.10
N GLU A 257 9.01 -28.12 -28.84
CA GLU A 257 9.10 -27.06 -29.86
C GLU A 257 10.57 -26.64 -30.06
N PHE A 258 11.43 -27.60 -30.43
CA PHE A 258 12.89 -27.42 -30.46
C PHE A 258 13.37 -26.31 -31.40
N ASP A 259 12.69 -26.11 -32.54
CA ASP A 259 13.00 -25.01 -33.48
C ASP A 259 12.94 -23.64 -32.83
N ARG A 260 11.90 -23.40 -32.02
CA ARG A 260 11.73 -22.13 -31.31
C ARG A 260 12.79 -21.96 -30.24
N ALA A 261 13.15 -23.04 -29.54
CA ALA A 261 14.21 -22.99 -28.53
C ALA A 261 15.57 -22.67 -29.16
N VAL A 262 15.91 -23.27 -30.30
CA VAL A 262 17.15 -22.99 -31.05
C VAL A 262 17.25 -21.51 -31.42
N GLU A 263 16.19 -20.91 -31.97
CA GLU A 263 16.20 -19.48 -32.33
C GLU A 263 16.40 -18.57 -31.11
N ILE A 264 15.83 -18.94 -29.95
CA ILE A 264 16.02 -18.18 -28.71
C ILE A 264 17.47 -18.32 -28.20
N PHE A 265 18.07 -19.51 -28.25
CA PHE A 265 19.46 -19.69 -27.83
C PHE A 265 20.46 -19.01 -28.77
N LYS A 266 20.20 -18.99 -30.09
CA LYS A 266 20.97 -18.17 -31.02
C LYS A 266 20.92 -16.69 -30.62
N LYS A 267 19.74 -16.18 -30.27
CA LYS A 267 19.58 -14.81 -29.77
C LYS A 267 20.37 -14.58 -28.48
N LEU A 268 20.35 -15.52 -27.53
CA LEU A 268 21.13 -15.42 -26.29
C LEU A 268 22.64 -15.34 -26.56
N VAL A 269 23.16 -16.18 -27.47
CA VAL A 269 24.58 -16.14 -27.90
C VAL A 269 24.93 -14.80 -28.58
N GLN A 270 24.01 -14.22 -29.34
CA GLN A 270 24.22 -12.89 -29.95
C GLN A 270 24.25 -11.77 -28.91
N ILE A 271 23.37 -11.83 -27.90
CA ILE A 271 23.32 -10.83 -26.81
C ILE A 271 24.56 -10.95 -25.92
N ASP A 272 25.00 -12.18 -25.63
CA ASP A 272 26.17 -12.45 -24.80
C ASP A 272 27.04 -13.54 -25.42
N PRO A 273 28.05 -13.16 -26.21
CA PRO A 273 28.98 -14.09 -26.82
C PRO A 273 29.84 -14.89 -25.83
N ARG A 274 29.75 -14.62 -24.52
CA ARG A 274 30.47 -15.35 -23.46
C ARG A 274 29.55 -16.20 -22.58
N ASP A 275 28.24 -16.23 -22.83
CA ASP A 275 27.28 -17.01 -22.04
C ASP A 275 27.41 -18.51 -22.35
N ALA A 276 28.18 -19.22 -21.51
CA ALA A 276 28.41 -20.66 -21.66
C ALA A 276 27.10 -21.48 -21.63
N GLU A 277 26.13 -21.09 -20.80
CA GLU A 277 24.84 -21.77 -20.71
C GLU A 277 24.04 -21.61 -22.01
N ALA A 278 24.20 -20.49 -22.71
CA ALA A 278 23.56 -20.27 -24.00
C ALA A 278 24.16 -21.13 -25.12
N TYR A 279 25.50 -21.26 -25.17
CA TYR A 279 26.17 -22.14 -26.12
C TYR A 279 25.90 -23.62 -25.84
N GLU A 280 25.90 -24.02 -24.58
CA GLU A 280 25.53 -25.38 -24.16
C GLU A 280 24.08 -25.70 -24.57
N GLY A 281 23.14 -24.82 -24.26
CA GLY A 281 21.74 -24.98 -24.65
C GLY A 281 21.54 -25.06 -26.17
N LEU A 282 22.26 -24.25 -26.95
CA LEU A 282 22.21 -24.29 -28.40
C LEU A 282 22.80 -25.60 -28.97
N GLY A 283 23.97 -26.00 -28.48
CA GLY A 283 24.65 -27.21 -28.93
C GLY A 283 23.84 -28.47 -28.66
N LEU A 284 23.33 -28.64 -27.43
CA LEU A 284 22.48 -29.78 -27.06
C LEU A 284 21.22 -29.88 -27.92
N LEU A 285 20.59 -28.74 -28.25
CA LEU A 285 19.41 -28.73 -29.11
C LEU A 285 19.74 -29.05 -30.57
N LEU A 286 20.90 -28.65 -31.06
CA LEU A 286 21.35 -29.01 -32.41
C LEU A 286 21.69 -30.49 -32.51
N GLU A 287 22.28 -31.08 -31.47
CA GLU A 287 22.51 -32.53 -31.36
C GLU A 287 21.21 -33.32 -31.37
N GLU A 288 20.23 -32.93 -30.56
CA GLU A 288 18.91 -33.59 -30.51
C GLU A 288 18.20 -33.56 -31.88
N LYS A 289 18.49 -32.54 -32.69
CA LYS A 289 18.00 -32.41 -34.06
C LYS A 289 18.84 -33.14 -35.12
N GLY A 290 19.96 -33.73 -34.74
CA GLY A 290 20.90 -34.39 -35.66
C GLY A 290 21.76 -33.43 -36.49
N HIS A 291 21.82 -32.15 -36.13
CA HIS A 291 22.64 -31.13 -36.79
C HIS A 291 24.05 -31.09 -36.17
N TRP A 292 24.76 -32.22 -36.20
CA TRP A 292 26.05 -32.42 -35.52
C TRP A 292 27.12 -31.41 -35.93
N ASP A 293 27.20 -31.06 -37.22
CA ASP A 293 28.17 -30.08 -37.72
C ASP A 293 27.95 -28.68 -37.13
N GLN A 294 26.68 -28.28 -36.97
CA GLN A 294 26.33 -26.98 -36.39
C GLN A 294 26.57 -26.99 -34.88
N ALA A 295 26.26 -28.09 -34.19
CA ALA A 295 26.56 -28.25 -32.77
C ALA A 295 28.06 -28.14 -32.51
N TYR A 296 28.88 -28.88 -33.27
CA TYR A 296 30.33 -28.85 -33.18
C TYR A 296 30.90 -27.44 -33.37
N ASN A 297 30.47 -26.74 -34.42
CA ASN A 297 30.89 -25.35 -34.65
C ASN A 297 30.48 -24.43 -33.49
N THR A 298 29.28 -24.62 -32.94
CA THR A 298 28.77 -23.82 -31.80
C THR A 298 29.68 -23.98 -30.58
N TYR A 299 30.11 -25.20 -30.26
CA TYR A 299 31.02 -25.45 -29.15
C TYR A 299 32.43 -24.91 -29.40
N LEU A 300 32.96 -25.08 -30.61
CA LEU A 300 34.27 -24.55 -30.99
C LEU A 300 34.33 -23.02 -30.87
N VAL A 301 33.29 -22.34 -31.34
CA VAL A 301 33.16 -20.87 -31.23
C VAL A 301 33.15 -20.44 -29.76
N HIS A 302 32.42 -21.14 -28.89
CA HIS A 302 32.43 -20.85 -27.46
C HIS A 302 33.82 -21.02 -26.83
N ALA A 303 34.52 -22.10 -27.18
CA ALA A 303 35.86 -22.41 -26.68
C ALA A 303 36.95 -21.48 -27.24
N GLY A 304 36.63 -20.62 -28.22
CA GLY A 304 37.60 -19.76 -28.90
C GLY A 304 38.57 -20.54 -29.80
N ILE A 305 38.20 -21.76 -30.19
CA ILE A 305 39.05 -22.68 -30.95
C ILE A 305 38.58 -22.67 -32.41
N ASN A 306 39.43 -22.20 -33.32
CA ASN A 306 39.13 -22.20 -34.75
C ASN A 306 39.87 -23.36 -35.45
N ILE A 307 39.23 -24.53 -35.52
CA ILE A 307 39.77 -25.71 -36.22
C ILE A 307 38.98 -25.91 -37.53
N PRO A 308 39.65 -25.97 -38.69
CA PRO A 308 39.01 -26.39 -39.95
C PRO A 308 38.57 -27.86 -39.84
N GLN A 309 37.29 -28.10 -40.13
CA GLN A 309 36.55 -29.36 -39.94
C GLN A 309 37.28 -30.63 -40.41
N PRO A 310 37.35 -31.68 -39.56
CA PRO A 310 37.32 -33.06 -40.03
C PRO A 310 36.15 -33.82 -39.39
N GLN A 311 35.16 -34.20 -40.21
CA GLN A 311 34.06 -35.15 -39.94
C GLN A 311 33.78 -35.43 -38.45
N ALA A 312 32.98 -34.55 -37.82
CA ALA A 312 32.68 -34.63 -36.40
C ALA A 312 31.84 -35.88 -36.05
N ASN A 313 32.41 -36.77 -35.24
CA ASN A 313 31.74 -37.93 -34.64
C ASN A 313 31.39 -37.61 -33.16
N PRO A 314 30.23 -38.02 -32.62
CA PRO A 314 29.82 -37.79 -31.23
C PRO A 314 30.88 -38.10 -30.15
N VAL A 315 31.81 -39.04 -30.42
CA VAL A 315 32.93 -39.36 -29.50
C VAL A 315 33.89 -38.19 -29.32
N ILE A 316 34.18 -37.43 -30.38
CA ILE A 316 35.13 -36.30 -30.33
C ILE A 316 34.52 -35.11 -29.59
N ILE A 317 33.21 -34.88 -29.74
CA ILE A 317 32.46 -33.82 -29.06
C ILE A 317 32.50 -34.04 -27.54
N GLY A 318 32.26 -35.28 -27.08
CA GLY A 318 32.33 -35.63 -25.66
C GLY A 318 33.73 -35.46 -25.05
N ILE A 319 34.80 -35.70 -25.82
CA ILE A 319 36.20 -35.56 -25.36
C ILE A 319 36.57 -34.08 -25.16
N ILE A 320 36.18 -33.19 -26.09
CA ILE A 320 36.44 -31.75 -25.96
C ILE A 320 35.78 -31.19 -24.69
N PHE A 321 34.56 -31.62 -24.39
CA PHE A 321 33.84 -31.15 -23.21
C PHE A 321 34.39 -31.72 -21.89
N ASN A 322 34.78 -33.00 -21.84
CA ASN A 322 35.41 -33.57 -20.65
C ASN A 322 36.84 -33.04 -20.41
N GLY A 323 37.55 -32.64 -21.47
CA GLY A 323 38.88 -32.04 -21.38
C GLY A 323 38.89 -30.58 -20.93
N ALA A 324 37.78 -29.85 -21.08
CA ALA A 324 37.64 -28.44 -20.68
C ALA A 324 37.19 -28.26 -19.21
N LYS A 325 37.05 -29.35 -18.45
CA LYS A 325 36.59 -29.36 -17.05
C LYS A 325 37.72 -29.20 -16.01
N ILE A 326 38.83 -28.56 -16.38
CA ILE A 326 40.02 -28.37 -15.51
C ILE A 326 40.08 -26.94 -15.00
#